data_AF-A0A933W8V6-F1
#
_entry.id   AF-A0A933W8V6-F1
#
_cell.length_a   1.000
_cell.length_b   1.000
_cell.length_c   1.000
_cell.angle_alpha   90.00
_cell.angle_beta   90.00
_cell.angle_gamma   90.00
#
_symmetry.space_group_name_H-M   'P 1'
#
loop_
_entity.id
_entity.type
_entity.pdbx_description
1 polymer ?
#
loop_
_entity_poly.entity_id
_entity_poly.type
_entity_poly.pdbx_seq_one_letter_code
_entity_poly.pdbx_strand_id
1 'polypeptide(L)'
;MKNKLTKQQLKTGTANRKELAGKIPHGISNKEDKKMMKKPLPFGAFLLEKKLITEKDLMDALDFQAKSKTPVGKIAMLNGNLSQVQVLEILDTQLGFYPLHFRFGEIGLQRGYLDQGNLSDILERQKILRLYLGEALLKLRKMEYETAERALSEYERLISPDKLPVMSIRIF
;
A
#
# COMPACT_ATOMS: atom_id res chain seq x y z
N MET A 1 47.21 33.72 19.33
CA MET A 1 46.91 32.54 20.18
C MET A 1 45.52 32.70 20.78
N LYS A 2 44.81 31.57 20.92
CA LYS A 2 43.40 31.34 21.33
C LYS A 2 42.98 32.20 22.55
N ASN A 3 41.87 32.95 22.48
CA ASN A 3 40.47 32.53 22.70
C ASN A 3 40.22 31.97 24.12
N LYS A 4 39.55 32.76 24.97
CA LYS A 4 38.62 32.30 26.02
C LYS A 4 37.97 33.46 26.81
N LEU A 5 36.65 33.32 27.00
CA LEU A 5 35.81 33.83 28.11
C LEU A 5 35.43 35.34 28.01
N THR A 6 34.20 35.81 28.22
CA THR A 6 33.01 35.24 28.88
C THR A 6 31.76 36.03 28.47
N LYS A 7 30.60 35.36 28.51
CA LYS A 7 29.26 35.92 28.31
C LYS A 7 28.87 36.84 29.47
N GLN A 8 28.66 38.13 29.22
CA GLN A 8 27.62 39.00 29.82
C GLN A 8 27.85 40.44 29.34
N GLN A 9 26.76 41.18 29.10
CA GLN A 9 26.68 42.51 28.47
C GLN A 9 26.69 42.39 26.93
N LEU A 10 25.57 42.58 26.22
CA LEU A 10 24.83 43.82 26.12
C LEU A 10 23.32 43.53 25.93
N LYS A 11 22.51 44.08 26.83
CA LYS A 11 21.08 44.29 26.66
C LYS A 11 20.89 45.62 25.93
N THR A 12 20.34 45.60 24.72
CA THR A 12 19.66 46.73 24.07
C THR A 12 18.50 46.10 23.28
N GLY A 13 17.25 46.39 23.61
CA GLY A 13 16.56 47.56 23.08
C GLY A 13 15.89 47.20 21.75
N THR A 14 14.75 46.53 21.77
CA THR A 14 13.89 46.38 20.58
C THR A 14 12.57 47.09 20.82
N ALA A 15 12.49 48.27 20.23
CA ALA A 15 11.30 49.06 20.09
C ALA A 15 10.32 48.38 19.11
N ASN A 16 9.04 48.59 19.43
CA ASN A 16 7.93 48.85 18.53
C ASN A 16 7.47 47.75 17.54
N ARG A 17 6.38 47.07 17.90
CA ARG A 17 5.53 46.27 17.00
C ARG A 17 4.04 46.42 17.35
N LYS A 18 3.62 47.61 17.80
CA LYS A 18 2.21 47.89 18.17
C LYS A 18 1.39 48.59 17.08
N GLU A 19 1.91 48.78 15.86
CA GLU A 19 1.25 49.62 14.83
C GLU A 19 0.67 48.89 13.61
N LEU A 20 0.33 47.59 13.69
CA LEU A 20 -0.35 46.89 12.58
C LEU A 20 -1.63 46.14 13.01
N ALA A 21 -2.22 46.49 14.16
CA ALA A 21 -3.54 46.00 14.56
C ALA A 21 -4.66 46.79 13.85
N GLY A 22 -4.83 46.52 12.57
CA GLY A 22 -5.89 47.13 11.75
C GLY A 22 -6.24 46.24 10.57
N LYS A 23 -7.08 45.22 10.83
CA LYS A 23 -8.03 44.54 9.90
C LYS A 23 -8.35 43.14 10.43
N ILE A 24 -9.46 43.01 11.16
CA ILE A 24 -10.18 41.73 11.25
C ILE A 24 -11.66 42.02 11.02
N PRO A 25 -12.20 41.80 9.81
CA PRO A 25 -13.61 41.50 9.68
C PRO A 25 -13.85 40.08 10.22
N HIS A 26 -14.79 39.99 11.15
CA HIS A 26 -15.39 38.76 11.66
C HIS A 26 -16.30 38.11 10.61
N GLY A 27 -16.39 36.77 10.66
CA GLY A 27 -17.43 35.95 10.01
C GLY A 27 -17.00 35.41 8.64
N ILE A 28 -17.03 34.11 8.33
CA ILE A 28 -17.68 32.94 8.92
C ILE A 28 -16.72 31.76 8.66
N SER A 29 -16.10 31.19 9.68
CA SER A 29 -15.48 29.86 9.56
C SER A 29 -16.49 28.88 10.15
N ASN A 30 -17.34 28.35 9.28
CA ASN A 30 -18.30 27.32 9.69
C ASN A 30 -17.51 26.11 10.20
N LYS A 31 -17.86 25.68 11.41
CA LYS A 31 -17.39 24.43 12.03
C LYS A 31 -17.72 23.17 11.19
N GLU A 32 -18.47 23.33 10.09
CA GLU A 32 -18.82 22.27 9.14
C GLU A 32 -17.68 21.96 8.15
N ASP A 33 -16.83 22.93 7.79
CA ASP A 33 -15.76 22.71 6.80
C ASP A 33 -14.60 21.85 7.35
N LYS A 34 -14.48 21.74 8.68
CA LYS A 34 -13.53 20.83 9.34
C LYS A 34 -14.02 19.38 9.42
N LYS A 35 -15.23 19.09 8.94
CA LYS A 35 -15.79 17.73 8.88
C LYS A 35 -15.77 17.24 7.44
N MET A 36 -14.63 16.71 7.00
CA MET A 36 -14.48 15.58 6.07
C MET A 36 -13.05 15.53 5.52
N MET A 37 -12.07 15.24 6.38
CA MET A 37 -10.90 14.50 5.91
C MET A 37 -11.31 13.03 5.77
N LYS A 38 -12.31 12.75 4.91
CA LYS A 38 -12.72 11.38 4.62
C LYS A 38 -11.55 10.76 3.88
N LYS A 39 -10.91 9.76 4.50
CA LYS A 39 -10.00 8.85 3.82
C LYS A 39 -10.65 8.48 2.48
N PRO A 40 -9.93 8.59 1.35
CA PRO A 40 -10.53 8.26 0.07
C PRO A 40 -11.10 6.85 0.14
N LEU A 41 -12.32 6.73 -0.37
CA LEU A 41 -13.04 5.47 -0.41
C LEU A 41 -12.15 4.40 -1.07
N PRO A 42 -12.05 3.17 -0.54
CA PRO A 42 -11.27 2.13 -1.22
C PRO A 42 -11.77 1.93 -2.65
N PHE A 43 -10.85 1.67 -3.60
CA PHE A 43 -11.19 1.56 -5.03
C PHE A 43 -12.39 0.63 -5.31
N GLY A 44 -12.48 -0.52 -4.65
CA GLY A 44 -13.63 -1.42 -4.82
C GLY A 44 -14.97 -0.79 -4.42
N ALA A 45 -15.01 -0.01 -3.35
CA ALA A 45 -16.22 0.71 -2.95
C ALA A 45 -16.52 1.88 -3.90
N PHE A 46 -15.50 2.54 -4.44
CA PHE A 46 -15.68 3.54 -5.51
C PHE A 46 -16.35 2.94 -6.74
N LEU A 47 -15.93 1.74 -7.17
CA LEU A 47 -16.55 1.04 -8.30
C LEU A 47 -18.02 0.67 -8.04
N LEU A 48 -18.37 0.29 -6.80
CA LEU A 48 -19.75 0.01 -6.39
C LEU A 48 -20.62 1.28 -6.41
N GLU A 49 -20.12 2.39 -5.85
CA GLU A 49 -20.85 3.67 -5.84
C GLU A 49 -21.12 4.17 -7.26
N LYS A 50 -20.18 3.95 -8.18
CA LYS A 50 -20.32 4.27 -9.61
C LYS A 50 -21.18 3.28 -10.38
N LYS A 51 -21.67 2.21 -9.74
CA LYS A 51 -22.44 1.11 -10.35
C LYS A 51 -21.70 0.45 -11.53
N LEU A 52 -20.37 0.45 -11.49
CA LEU A 52 -19.53 -0.17 -12.52
C LEU A 52 -19.37 -1.68 -12.31
N ILE A 53 -19.61 -2.15 -11.08
CA ILE A 53 -19.61 -3.56 -10.69
C ILE A 53 -20.75 -3.79 -9.69
N THR A 54 -21.16 -5.05 -9.53
CA THR A 54 -22.04 -5.46 -8.43
C THR A 54 -21.24 -5.92 -7.20
N GLU A 55 -21.88 -6.04 -6.04
CA GLU A 55 -21.26 -6.63 -4.85
C GLU A 55 -20.76 -8.05 -5.13
N LYS A 56 -21.52 -8.83 -5.90
CA LYS A 56 -21.12 -10.18 -6.31
C LYS A 56 -19.84 -10.15 -7.14
N ASP A 57 -19.72 -9.23 -8.09
CA ASP A 57 -18.52 -9.10 -8.92
C ASP A 57 -17.29 -8.69 -8.10
N LEU A 58 -17.49 -7.81 -7.11
CA LEU A 58 -16.43 -7.44 -6.18
C LEU A 58 -15.97 -8.64 -5.36
N MET A 59 -16.89 -9.43 -4.82
CA MET A 59 -16.57 -10.64 -4.06
C MET A 59 -15.86 -11.68 -4.93
N ASP A 60 -16.39 -11.97 -6.12
CA ASP A 60 -15.79 -12.89 -7.09
C ASP A 60 -14.33 -12.47 -7.42
N ALA A 61 -14.09 -11.18 -7.63
CA ALA A 61 -12.78 -10.64 -7.95
C ALA A 61 -11.80 -10.67 -6.77
N LEU A 62 -12.27 -10.39 -5.55
CA LEU A 62 -11.45 -10.49 -4.34
C LEU A 62 -11.04 -11.93 -4.06
N ASP A 63 -11.96 -12.88 -4.22
CA ASP A 63 -11.69 -14.31 -4.09
C ASP A 63 -10.70 -14.78 -5.16
N PHE A 64 -10.87 -14.37 -6.41
CA PHE A 64 -9.96 -14.70 -7.49
C PHE A 64 -8.56 -14.12 -7.26
N GLN A 65 -8.48 -12.86 -6.83
CA GLN A 65 -7.22 -12.22 -6.44
C GLN A 65 -6.52 -13.00 -5.33
N ALA A 66 -7.24 -13.40 -4.28
CA ALA A 66 -6.68 -14.16 -3.17
C ALA A 66 -6.12 -15.51 -3.64
N LYS A 67 -6.85 -16.22 -4.50
CA LYS A 67 -6.45 -17.53 -5.06
C LYS A 67 -5.30 -17.43 -6.06
N SER A 68 -5.15 -16.31 -6.76
CA SER A 68 -4.07 -16.10 -7.73
C SER A 68 -2.69 -15.84 -7.11
N LYS A 69 -2.63 -15.66 -5.78
CA LYS A 69 -1.38 -15.33 -5.10
C LYS A 69 -0.37 -16.47 -5.24
N THR A 70 0.74 -16.21 -5.90
CA THR A 70 1.82 -17.19 -6.08
C THR A 70 2.35 -17.67 -4.72
N PRO A 71 2.38 -18.99 -4.44
CA PRO A 71 2.87 -19.51 -3.16
C PRO A 71 4.32 -19.13 -2.88
N VAL A 72 4.66 -18.91 -1.59
CA VAL A 72 6.02 -18.55 -1.14
C VAL A 72 7.05 -19.58 -1.60
N GLY A 73 6.79 -20.88 -1.42
CA GLY A 73 7.71 -21.94 -1.85
C GLY A 73 8.00 -21.94 -3.35
N LYS A 74 7.00 -21.60 -4.19
CA LYS A 74 7.21 -21.49 -5.64
C LYS A 74 8.15 -20.32 -5.99
N ILE A 75 7.98 -19.17 -5.34
CA ILE A 75 8.86 -18.01 -5.54
C ILE A 75 10.28 -18.32 -5.03
N ALA A 76 10.39 -18.92 -3.84
CA ALA A 76 11.66 -19.30 -3.25
C ALA A 76 12.46 -20.26 -4.15
N MET A 77 11.78 -21.22 -4.78
CA MET A 77 12.39 -22.14 -5.74
C MET A 77 12.85 -21.44 -7.03
N LEU A 78 12.02 -20.57 -7.60
CA LEU A 78 12.36 -19.82 -8.82
C LEU A 78 13.54 -18.85 -8.61
N ASN A 79 13.68 -18.30 -7.41
CA ASN A 79 14.78 -17.42 -7.05
C ASN A 79 16.06 -18.18 -6.64
N GLY A 80 16.03 -19.51 -6.58
CA GLY A 80 17.15 -20.33 -6.10
C GLY A 80 17.39 -20.27 -4.59
N ASN A 81 16.47 -19.71 -3.80
CA ASN A 81 16.58 -19.68 -2.34
C ASN A 81 16.32 -21.06 -1.72
N LEU A 82 15.47 -21.87 -2.35
CA LEU A 82 15.15 -23.23 -1.92
C LEU A 82 15.25 -24.22 -3.08
N SER A 83 15.76 -25.41 -2.82
CA SER A 83 15.63 -26.54 -3.74
C SER A 83 14.21 -27.13 -3.71
N GLN A 84 13.85 -27.89 -4.74
CA GLN A 84 12.56 -28.59 -4.78
C GLN A 84 12.39 -29.54 -3.57
N VAL A 85 13.46 -30.23 -3.16
CA VAL A 85 13.46 -31.13 -2.00
C VAL A 85 13.17 -30.35 -0.72
N GLN A 86 13.84 -29.21 -0.50
CA GLN A 86 13.61 -28.37 0.68
C GLN A 86 12.18 -27.81 0.73
N VAL A 87 11.60 -27.46 -0.42
CA VAL A 87 10.20 -27.02 -0.49
C VAL A 87 9.25 -28.15 -0.06
N LEU A 88 9.45 -29.36 -0.57
CA LEU A 88 8.62 -30.52 -0.21
C LEU A 88 8.73 -30.84 1.28
N GLU A 89 9.93 -30.83 1.85
CA GLU A 89 10.13 -31.07 3.28
C GLU A 89 9.44 -30.03 4.17
N ILE A 90 9.44 -28.75 3.76
CA ILE A 90 8.68 -27.70 4.47
C ILE A 90 7.18 -27.97 4.38
N LEU A 91 6.66 -28.36 3.21
CA LEU A 91 5.23 -28.67 3.03
C LEU A 91 4.80 -29.89 3.84
N ASP A 92 5.60 -30.95 3.84
CA ASP A 92 5.37 -32.16 4.65
C ASP A 92 5.35 -31.83 6.14
N THR A 93 6.27 -30.97 6.59
CA THR A 93 6.28 -30.46 7.96
C THR A 93 5.01 -29.68 8.28
N GLN A 94 4.58 -28.80 7.38
CA GLN A 94 3.39 -27.98 7.55
C GLN A 94 2.12 -28.84 7.65
N LEU A 95 2.03 -29.90 6.85
CA LEU A 95 0.94 -30.89 6.89
C LEU A 95 0.95 -31.69 8.20
N GLY A 96 2.13 -32.10 8.66
CA GLY A 96 2.29 -32.88 9.90
C GLY A 96 1.87 -32.16 11.17
N PHE A 97 1.85 -30.82 11.18
CA PHE A 97 1.44 -30.02 12.33
C PHE A 97 -0.06 -29.76 12.45
N TYR A 98 -0.90 -30.34 11.58
CA TYR A 98 -2.35 -30.19 11.67
C TYR A 98 -2.89 -30.55 13.08
N PRO A 99 -3.71 -29.70 13.73
CA PRO A 99 -4.37 -28.50 13.19
C PRO A 99 -3.60 -27.17 13.39
N LEU A 100 -2.38 -27.16 13.93
CA LEU A 100 -1.56 -25.95 14.02
C LEU A 100 -1.04 -25.56 12.62
N HIS A 101 -1.58 -24.47 12.08
CA HIS A 101 -1.17 -23.91 10.80
C HIS A 101 0.07 -23.01 10.95
N PHE A 102 1.25 -23.62 11.04
CA PHE A 102 2.52 -22.88 10.91
C PHE A 102 2.68 -22.28 9.52
N ARG A 103 3.31 -21.10 9.41
CA ARG A 103 3.53 -20.48 8.09
C ARG A 103 4.73 -21.15 7.42
N PHE A 104 4.64 -21.35 6.11
CA PHE A 104 5.72 -21.92 5.29
C PHE A 104 7.08 -21.25 5.55
N GLY A 105 7.10 -19.91 5.60
CA GLY A 105 8.33 -19.15 5.86
C GLY A 105 8.91 -19.38 7.26
N GLU A 106 8.06 -19.53 8.28
CA GLU A 106 8.50 -19.77 9.66
C GLU A 106 9.16 -21.15 9.78
N ILE A 107 8.59 -22.17 9.14
CA ILE A 107 9.17 -23.52 9.07
C ILE A 107 10.53 -23.48 8.34
N GLY A 108 10.61 -22.74 7.22
CA GLY A 108 11.85 -22.57 6.47
C GLY A 108 12.96 -21.90 7.29
N LEU A 109 12.61 -20.88 8.09
CA LEU A 109 13.55 -20.24 9.04
C LEU A 109 13.99 -21.21 10.14
N GLN A 110 13.04 -21.94 10.75
CA GLN A 110 13.34 -22.90 11.83
C GLN A 110 14.23 -24.06 11.37
N ARG A 111 14.07 -24.52 10.11
CA ARG A 111 14.91 -25.56 9.51
C ARG A 111 16.25 -25.03 8.99
N GLY A 112 16.49 -23.72 9.03
CA GLY A 112 17.70 -23.09 8.48
C GLY A 112 17.77 -23.13 6.95
N TYR A 113 16.66 -23.39 6.26
CA TYR A 113 16.59 -23.38 4.80
C TYR A 113 16.42 -21.96 4.25
N LEU A 114 15.87 -21.07 5.07
CA LEU A 114 15.79 -19.65 4.79
C LEU A 114 16.45 -18.88 5.93
N ASP A 115 16.98 -17.70 5.60
CA ASP A 115 17.24 -16.64 6.56
C ASP A 115 16.19 -15.52 6.42
N GLN A 116 16.23 -14.54 7.33
CA GLN A 116 15.27 -13.43 7.33
C GLN A 116 15.37 -12.55 6.08
N GLY A 117 16.57 -12.39 5.51
CA GLY A 117 16.76 -11.62 4.28
C GLY A 117 16.09 -12.29 3.09
N ASN A 118 16.39 -13.57 2.87
CA ASN A 118 15.78 -14.38 1.83
C ASN A 118 14.26 -14.40 1.95
N LEU A 119 13.72 -14.61 3.16
CA LEU A 119 12.27 -14.59 3.36
C LEU A 119 11.66 -13.22 3.07
N SER A 120 12.31 -12.12 3.48
CA SER A 120 11.87 -10.77 3.17
C SER A 120 11.81 -10.53 1.66
N ASP A 121 12.88 -10.86 0.94
CA ASP A 121 12.97 -10.69 -0.51
C ASP A 121 11.91 -11.50 -1.26
N ILE A 122 11.66 -12.74 -0.82
CA ILE A 122 10.58 -13.58 -1.36
C ILE A 122 9.22 -12.92 -1.15
N LEU A 123 8.96 -12.38 0.04
CA LEU A 123 7.69 -11.71 0.35
C LEU A 123 7.51 -10.40 -0.43
N GLU A 124 8.57 -9.64 -0.66
CA GLU A 124 8.54 -8.45 -1.52
C GLU A 124 8.20 -8.80 -2.96
N ARG A 125 8.85 -9.83 -3.51
CA ARG A 125 8.53 -10.35 -4.85
C ARG A 125 7.10 -10.86 -4.92
N GLN A 126 6.62 -11.54 -3.89
CA GLN A 126 5.23 -12.00 -3.82
C GLN A 126 4.23 -10.84 -3.84
N LYS A 127 4.56 -9.69 -3.24
CA LYS A 127 3.72 -8.48 -3.31
C LYS A 127 3.67 -7.92 -4.73
N ILE A 128 4.80 -7.90 -5.45
CA ILE A 128 4.87 -7.42 -6.84
C ILE A 128 4.04 -8.32 -7.76
N LEU A 129 4.09 -9.63 -7.56
CA LEU A 129 3.34 -10.63 -8.32
C LEU A 129 1.83 -10.67 -7.99
N ARG A 130 1.36 -9.85 -7.04
CA ARG A 130 -0.05 -9.83 -6.66
C ARG A 130 -0.88 -9.27 -7.82
N LEU A 131 -1.89 -10.05 -8.24
CA LEU A 131 -2.93 -9.58 -9.15
C LEU A 131 -3.65 -8.39 -8.53
N TYR A 132 -3.83 -7.28 -9.26
CA TYR A 132 -4.58 -6.11 -8.79
C TYR A 132 -6.09 -6.33 -8.92
N LEU A 133 -6.90 -5.57 -8.16
CA LEU A 133 -8.36 -5.74 -8.19
C LEU A 133 -8.94 -5.48 -9.58
N GLY A 134 -8.47 -4.44 -10.26
CA GLY A 134 -8.86 -4.14 -11.65
C GLY A 134 -8.51 -5.29 -12.59
N GLU A 135 -7.30 -5.85 -12.49
CA GLU A 135 -6.88 -6.99 -13.32
C GLU A 135 -7.73 -8.25 -13.05
N ALA A 136 -8.13 -8.49 -11.80
CA ALA A 136 -9.04 -9.57 -11.46
C ALA A 136 -10.41 -9.40 -12.11
N LEU A 137 -10.97 -8.18 -12.08
CA LEU A 137 -12.25 -7.86 -12.73
C LEU A 137 -12.20 -8.06 -14.24
N LEU A 138 -11.11 -7.66 -14.89
CA LEU A 138 -10.90 -7.88 -16.34
C LEU A 138 -10.80 -9.38 -16.67
N LYS A 139 -9.99 -10.14 -15.91
CA LYS A 139 -9.81 -11.58 -16.14
C LYS A 139 -11.10 -12.38 -15.96
N LEU A 140 -11.96 -11.96 -15.02
CA LEU A 140 -13.27 -12.56 -14.80
C LEU A 140 -14.36 -12.05 -15.75
N ARG A 141 -14.02 -11.15 -16.69
CA ARG A 141 -14.96 -10.49 -17.60
C ARG A 141 -16.12 -9.80 -16.87
N LYS A 142 -15.84 -9.26 -15.68
CA LYS A 142 -16.81 -8.46 -14.89
C LYS A 142 -16.71 -6.97 -15.21
N MET A 143 -15.66 -6.58 -15.93
CA MET A 143 -15.42 -5.22 -16.37
C MET A 143 -14.62 -5.27 -17.67
N GLU A 144 -14.90 -4.32 -18.57
CA GLU A 144 -14.11 -4.12 -19.80
C GLU A 144 -12.92 -3.20 -19.55
N TYR A 145 -11.88 -3.35 -20.38
CA TYR A 145 -10.61 -2.63 -20.23
C TYR A 145 -10.81 -1.11 -20.20
N GLU A 146 -11.56 -0.56 -21.15
CA GLU A 146 -11.80 0.88 -21.26
C GLU A 146 -12.59 1.44 -20.07
N THR A 147 -13.40 0.59 -19.42
CA THR A 147 -14.14 0.98 -18.21
C THR A 147 -13.23 0.97 -16.99
N ALA A 148 -12.35 -0.04 -16.88
CA ALA A 148 -11.35 -0.12 -15.82
C ALA A 148 -10.36 1.06 -15.88
N GLU A 149 -9.87 1.40 -17.08
CA GLU A 149 -8.93 2.48 -17.30
C GLU A 149 -9.52 3.85 -16.93
N ARG A 150 -10.75 4.13 -17.38
CA ARG A 150 -11.47 5.36 -17.01
C ARG A 150 -11.73 5.45 -15.51
N ALA A 151 -12.19 4.36 -14.90
CA ALA A 151 -12.47 4.31 -13.47
C ALA A 151 -11.21 4.52 -12.62
N LEU A 152 -10.08 3.91 -13.02
CA LEU A 152 -8.80 4.11 -12.37
C LEU A 152 -8.32 5.56 -12.49
N SER A 153 -8.40 6.12 -13.69
CA SER A 153 -8.02 7.52 -13.94
C SER A 153 -8.86 8.51 -13.15
N GLU A 154 -10.16 8.26 -12.98
CA GLU A 154 -11.05 9.08 -12.17
C GLU A 154 -10.72 8.94 -10.67
N TYR A 155 -10.49 7.71 -10.22
CA TYR A 155 -10.12 7.42 -8.84
C TYR A 155 -8.78 8.06 -8.44
N GLU A 156 -7.77 7.99 -9.32
CA GLU A 156 -6.45 8.60 -9.08
C GLU A 156 -6.53 10.11 -8.89
N ARG A 157 -7.33 10.80 -9.71
CA ARG A 157 -7.57 12.25 -9.56
C ARG A 157 -8.25 12.59 -8.22
N LEU A 158 -9.11 11.71 -7.73
CA LEU A 158 -9.82 11.90 -6.46
C LEU A 158 -8.90 11.73 -5.25
N ILE A 159 -7.90 10.85 -5.32
CA ILE A 159 -6.98 10.57 -4.21
C ILE A 159 -5.66 11.34 -4.28
N SER A 160 -5.30 11.88 -5.45
CA SER A 160 -4.04 12.58 -5.71
C SER A 160 -4.22 13.59 -6.85
N PRO A 161 -4.89 14.72 -6.60
CA PRO A 161 -5.19 15.72 -7.64
C PRO A 161 -3.94 16.31 -8.30
N ASP A 162 -2.78 16.27 -7.62
CA ASP A 162 -1.50 16.79 -8.12
C ASP A 162 -0.65 15.76 -8.87
N LYS A 163 -1.08 14.48 -8.93
CA LYS A 163 -0.38 13.46 -9.72
C LYS A 163 -0.93 13.44 -11.15
N LEU A 164 -0.05 13.64 -12.12
CA LEU A 164 -0.36 13.33 -13.53
C LEU A 164 -0.85 11.87 -13.61
N PRO A 165 -1.90 11.58 -14.42
CA PRO A 165 -2.35 10.21 -14.62
C PRO A 165 -1.16 9.37 -15.09
N VAL A 166 -0.94 8.22 -14.45
CA VAL A 166 0.13 7.28 -14.82
C VAL A 166 -0.25 6.56 -16.12
N MET A 167 -0.36 7.31 -17.21
CA MET A 167 -0.78 6.81 -18.52
C MET A 167 0.37 6.15 -19.31
N SER A 168 1.45 5.72 -18.65
CA SER A 168 2.59 5.14 -19.36
C SER A 168 3.49 4.37 -18.41
N ILE A 169 3.21 3.06 -18.24
CA ILE A 169 4.16 1.95 -18.02
C ILE A 169 3.34 0.78 -17.43
N ARG A 170 2.62 0.06 -18.29
CA ARG A 170 2.47 -1.41 -18.25
C ARG A 170 2.37 -1.89 -19.70
N ILE A 171 3.49 -1.76 -20.40
CA ILE A 171 3.75 -2.49 -21.62
C ILE A 171 4.15 -3.90 -21.17
N PHE A 172 3.27 -4.87 -21.48
CA PHE A 172 3.41 -6.34 -21.39
C PHE A 172 3.70 -6.98 -20.03
#